data_AF-A0A1F9FVS2-F1
#
_entry.id   AF-A0A1F9FVS2-F1
#
_cell.length_a   1.000
_cell.length_b   1.000
_cell.length_c   1.000
_cell.angle_alpha   90.00
_cell.angle_beta   90.00
_cell.angle_gamma   90.00
#
_symmetry.space_group_name_H-M   'P 1'
#
loop_
_entity.id
_entity.type
_entity.pdbx_description
1 polymer ?
#
loop_
_entity_poly.entity_id
_entity_poly.type
_entity_poly.pdbx_seq_one_letter_code
_entity_poly.pdbx_strand_id
1 'polypeptide(L)'
;MKNKGFTLIELILVIAILGILAISALPRFLDLSTEAEQASRDGVVGAVRAGIQLYRANDMVTNGGVGNYPATLDGESNGACANCFDTILTNGVSDGSWTRVSDTAYEFDDGTNPPVTFSYDQSTGEFQ
;
A
#
# COMPACT_ATOMS: atom_id res chain seq x y z
N MET A 1 -35.56 43.72 -17.31
CA MET A 1 -34.43 43.20 -16.53
C MET A 1 -33.27 43.00 -17.51
N LYS A 2 -32.14 43.69 -17.35
CA LYS A 2 -30.99 43.59 -18.27
C LYS A 2 -30.13 42.41 -17.83
N ASN A 3 -30.26 41.29 -18.53
CA ASN A 3 -29.36 40.16 -18.37
C ASN A 3 -27.99 40.59 -18.91
N LYS A 4 -27.03 40.87 -18.02
CA LYS A 4 -25.62 41.00 -18.40
C LYS A 4 -25.15 39.59 -18.79
N GLY A 5 -25.05 39.32 -20.08
CA GLY A 5 -24.39 38.12 -20.58
C GLY A 5 -22.89 38.17 -20.27
N PHE A 6 -22.29 37.00 -20.03
CA PHE A 6 -20.85 36.83 -19.86
C PHE A 6 -20.13 37.28 -21.14
N THR A 7 -19.01 37.99 -21.02
CA THR A 7 -18.24 38.40 -22.21
C THR A 7 -17.34 37.26 -22.69
N LEU A 8 -17.12 37.15 -24.01
CA LEU A 8 -16.22 36.13 -24.57
C LEU A 8 -14.80 36.25 -24.01
N ILE A 9 -14.33 37.48 -23.79
CA ILE A 9 -13.00 37.73 -23.23
C ILE A 9 -12.87 37.22 -21.80
N GLU A 10 -13.94 37.28 -21.01
CA GLU A 10 -13.97 36.83 -19.63
C GLU A 10 -13.91 35.30 -19.55
N LEU A 11 -14.58 34.61 -20.47
CA LEU A 11 -14.45 33.15 -20.59
C LEU A 11 -13.04 32.74 -21.01
N ILE A 12 -12.43 33.44 -21.99
CA ILE A 12 -11.07 33.17 -22.45
C ILE A 12 -10.04 33.42 -21.33
N LEU A 13 -10.20 34.51 -20.57
CA LEU A 13 -9.31 34.83 -19.46
C LEU A 13 -9.39 33.76 -18.37
N VAL A 14 -10.60 33.28 -18.03
CA VAL A 14 -10.79 32.23 -17.02
C VAL A 14 -10.08 30.94 -17.41
N ILE A 15 -10.27 30.44 -18.64
CA ILE A 15 -9.60 29.21 -19.07
C ILE A 15 -8.08 29.40 -19.19
N ALA A 16 -7.60 30.60 -19.53
CA ALA A 16 -6.17 30.90 -19.56
C ALA A 16 -5.55 30.87 -18.16
N ILE A 17 -6.22 31.46 -17.16
CA ILE A 17 -5.78 31.42 -15.76
C ILE A 17 -5.83 29.98 -15.23
N LEU A 18 -6.91 29.24 -15.48
CA LEU A 18 -7.03 27.84 -15.07
C LEU A 18 -5.95 26.96 -15.71
N GLY A 19 -5.58 27.22 -16.97
CA GLY A 19 -4.49 26.52 -17.65
C GLY A 19 -3.14 26.71 -16.97
N ILE A 20 -2.80 27.95 -16.57
CA ILE A 20 -1.55 28.25 -15.86
C ILE A 20 -1.54 27.59 -14.46
N LEU A 21 -2.65 27.71 -13.72
CA LEU A 21 -2.77 27.11 -12.39
C LEU A 21 -2.66 25.59 -12.45
N ALA A 22 -3.32 24.94 -13.43
CA ALA A 22 -3.27 23.49 -13.60
C ALA A 22 -1.85 22.97 -13.85
N ILE A 23 -1.07 23.63 -14.72
CA ILE A 23 0.31 23.24 -15.03
C ILE A 23 1.19 23.34 -13.78
N SER A 24 1.01 24.38 -12.95
CA SER A 24 1.79 24.54 -11.72
C SER A 24 1.44 23.54 -10.61
N ALA A 25 0.19 23.06 -10.56
CA ALA A 25 -0.30 22.16 -9.53
C ALA A 25 -0.03 20.68 -9.84
N LEU A 26 0.03 20.30 -11.12
CA LEU A 26 0.14 18.90 -11.55
C LEU A 26 1.41 18.18 -11.02
N PRO A 27 2.63 18.75 -11.08
CA PRO A 27 3.83 18.06 -10.61
C PRO A 27 3.73 17.69 -9.13
N ARG A 28 3.32 18.65 -8.29
CA ARG A 28 3.15 18.45 -6.86
C ARG A 28 2.07 17.41 -6.53
N PHE A 29 1.00 17.34 -7.32
CA PHE A 29 -0.05 16.34 -7.12
C PHE A 29 0.46 14.92 -7.36
N LEU A 30 1.31 14.73 -8.39
CA LEU A 30 1.92 13.43 -8.66
C LEU A 30 2.87 13.01 -7.53
N ASP A 31 3.72 13.92 -7.05
CA ASP A 31 4.64 13.65 -5.94
C ASP A 31 3.88 13.28 -4.64
N LEU A 32 2.79 13.98 -4.31
CA LEU A 32 1.98 13.66 -3.13
C LEU A 32 1.27 12.30 -3.25
N SER A 33 0.90 11.91 -4.47
CA SER A 33 0.23 10.62 -4.70
C SER A 33 1.20 9.47 -4.47
N THR A 34 2.43 9.57 -4.99
CA THR A 34 3.46 8.55 -4.77
C THR A 34 3.84 8.48 -3.29
N GLU A 35 4.08 9.62 -2.62
CA GLU A 35 4.36 9.67 -1.18
C GLU A 35 3.24 9.03 -0.33
N ALA A 36 1.97 9.23 -0.70
CA ALA A 36 0.84 8.61 -0.02
C ALA A 36 0.82 7.07 -0.18
N GLU A 37 1.17 6.57 -1.37
CA GLU A 37 1.31 5.13 -1.61
C GLU A 37 2.47 4.53 -0.82
N GLN A 38 3.61 5.23 -0.71
CA GLN A 38 4.73 4.78 0.13
C GLN A 38 4.36 4.76 1.61
N ALA A 39 3.65 5.78 2.09
CA ALA A 39 3.18 5.82 3.47
C ALA A 39 2.18 4.70 3.77
N SER A 40 1.29 4.37 2.82
CA SER A 40 0.35 3.24 2.93
C SER A 40 1.10 1.92 3.03
N ARG A 41 2.09 1.68 2.14
CA ARG A 41 2.99 0.53 2.22
C ARG A 41 3.62 0.39 3.58
N ASP A 42 4.30 1.44 4.04
CA ASP A 42 5.05 1.42 5.29
C ASP A 42 4.13 1.15 6.48
N GLY A 43 2.90 1.65 6.42
CA GLY A 43 1.84 1.32 7.37
C GLY A 43 1.51 -0.17 7.39
N VAL A 44 1.31 -0.78 6.22
CA VAL A 44 1.05 -2.22 6.09
C VAL A 44 2.27 -3.04 6.53
N VAL A 45 3.48 -2.72 6.08
CA VAL A 45 4.73 -3.39 6.47
C VAL A 45 4.91 -3.35 8.00
N GLY A 46 4.64 -2.20 8.61
CA GLY A 46 4.65 -2.04 10.07
C GLY A 46 3.61 -2.93 10.77
N ALA A 47 2.39 -2.98 10.24
CA ALA A 47 1.35 -3.87 10.75
C ALA A 47 1.73 -5.35 10.59
N VAL A 48 2.34 -5.74 9.47
CA VAL A 48 2.79 -7.11 9.21
C VAL A 48 3.86 -7.50 10.23
N ARG A 49 4.89 -6.67 10.43
CA ARG A 49 5.92 -6.90 11.44
C ARG A 49 5.33 -7.07 12.84
N ALA A 50 4.37 -6.23 13.21
CA ALA A 50 3.68 -6.34 14.49
C ALA A 50 2.85 -7.63 14.60
N GLY A 51 2.14 -7.99 13.53
CA GLY A 51 1.34 -9.23 13.43
C GLY A 51 2.19 -10.48 13.58
N ILE A 52 3.38 -10.53 12.96
CA ILE A 52 4.35 -11.64 13.10
C ILE A 52 4.77 -11.81 14.57
N GLN A 53 5.09 -10.71 15.25
CA GLN A 53 5.49 -10.76 16.67
C GLN A 53 4.31 -11.17 17.58
N LEU A 54 3.09 -10.72 17.27
CA LEU A 54 1.90 -11.12 18.00
C LEU A 54 1.58 -12.60 17.80
N TYR A 55 1.70 -13.11 16.57
CA TYR A 55 1.56 -14.53 16.26
C TYR A 55 2.53 -15.35 17.10
N ARG A 56 3.81 -14.96 17.12
CA ARG A 56 4.84 -15.63 17.92
C ARG A 56 4.50 -15.61 19.41
N ALA A 57 4.05 -14.47 19.93
CA ALA A 57 3.64 -14.37 21.34
C ALA A 57 2.47 -15.30 21.67
N ASN A 58 1.50 -15.45 20.76
CA ASN A 58 0.39 -16.39 20.92
C ASN A 58 0.88 -17.85 20.87
N ASP A 59 1.80 -18.16 19.96
CA ASP A 59 2.43 -19.49 19.85
C ASP A 59 3.19 -19.88 21.13
N MET A 60 3.89 -18.94 21.78
CA MET A 60 4.53 -19.20 23.07
C MET A 60 3.53 -19.65 24.15
N VAL A 61 2.31 -19.10 24.14
CA VAL A 61 1.28 -19.44 25.13
C VAL A 61 0.61 -20.78 24.81
N THR A 62 0.43 -21.08 23.53
CA THR A 62 -0.37 -22.23 23.07
C THR A 62 0.47 -23.49 22.83
N ASN A 63 1.72 -23.34 22.38
CA ASN A 63 2.63 -24.43 21.98
C ASN A 63 3.83 -24.57 22.93
N GLY A 64 3.62 -24.35 24.23
CA GLY A 64 4.58 -24.74 25.27
C GLY A 64 5.85 -23.88 25.35
N GLY A 65 5.78 -22.60 24.95
CA GLY A 65 6.80 -21.59 25.27
C GLY A 65 7.94 -21.42 24.26
N VAL A 66 7.93 -22.15 23.13
CA VAL A 66 9.01 -22.07 22.11
C VAL A 66 8.91 -20.78 21.30
N GLY A 67 7.71 -20.37 20.90
CA GLY A 67 7.47 -19.13 20.17
C GLY A 67 7.98 -19.20 18.75
N ASN A 68 7.29 -19.98 17.93
CA ASN A 68 7.54 -20.12 16.51
C ASN A 68 6.93 -18.95 15.73
N TYR A 69 7.60 -18.56 14.67
CA TYR A 69 7.04 -17.65 13.68
C TYR A 69 6.13 -18.39 12.70
N PRO A 70 5.17 -17.70 12.06
CA PRO A 70 4.30 -18.33 11.09
C PRO A 70 5.11 -18.83 9.88
N ALA A 71 4.77 -20.00 9.34
CA ALA A 71 5.42 -20.53 8.15
C ALA A 71 5.11 -19.68 6.91
N THR A 72 3.87 -19.24 6.77
CA THR A 72 3.45 -18.29 5.72
C THR A 72 2.70 -17.14 6.34
N LEU A 73 2.75 -15.97 5.71
CA LEU A 73 2.02 -14.80 6.22
C LEU A 73 0.55 -14.78 5.78
N ASP A 74 0.19 -15.62 4.81
CA ASP A 74 -1.19 -15.85 4.37
C ASP A 74 -1.43 -17.28 3.87
N GLY A 75 -2.71 -17.56 3.59
CA GLY A 75 -3.19 -18.79 2.95
C GLY A 75 -3.38 -18.70 1.43
N GLU A 76 -2.85 -17.68 0.76
CA GLU A 76 -3.14 -17.39 -0.65
C GLU A 76 -2.29 -18.25 -1.61
N SER A 77 -2.58 -18.19 -2.91
CA SER A 77 -1.69 -18.75 -3.95
C SER A 77 -0.71 -17.68 -4.46
N ASN A 78 0.39 -18.08 -5.08
CA ASN A 78 1.28 -17.12 -5.75
C ASN A 78 0.51 -16.36 -6.85
N GLY A 79 0.66 -15.05 -6.85
CA GLY A 79 -0.09 -14.11 -7.69
C GLY A 79 -0.80 -13.06 -6.85
N ALA A 80 -1.79 -12.40 -7.46
CA ALA A 80 -2.63 -11.43 -6.78
C ALA A 80 -3.39 -12.14 -5.65
N CYS A 81 -3.22 -11.64 -4.43
CA CYS A 81 -3.89 -12.16 -3.24
C CYS A 81 -5.26 -11.51 -3.08
N ALA A 82 -6.25 -12.28 -2.62
CA ALA A 82 -7.54 -11.70 -2.25
C ALA A 82 -7.45 -11.03 -0.86
N ASN A 83 -6.76 -11.67 0.08
CA ASN A 83 -6.44 -11.10 1.40
C ASN A 83 -4.99 -11.42 1.79
N CYS A 84 -4.04 -10.62 1.30
CA CYS A 84 -2.65 -10.77 1.70
C CYS A 84 -2.49 -10.63 3.23
N PHE A 85 -1.54 -11.38 3.80
CA PHE A 85 -1.19 -11.34 5.22
C PHE A 85 -2.31 -11.76 6.20
N ASP A 86 -3.31 -12.54 5.78
CA ASP A 86 -4.47 -12.91 6.61
C ASP A 86 -4.16 -13.82 7.81
N THR A 87 -3.01 -14.51 7.80
CA THR A 87 -2.54 -15.32 8.96
C THR A 87 -2.16 -14.44 10.15
N ILE A 88 -1.75 -13.19 9.91
CA ILE A 88 -1.17 -12.30 10.93
C ILE A 88 -1.92 -10.96 11.06
N LEU A 89 -2.73 -10.58 10.06
CA LEU A 89 -3.63 -9.43 10.10
C LEU A 89 -5.08 -9.89 10.04
N THR A 90 -5.93 -9.36 10.93
CA THR A 90 -7.37 -9.66 10.87
C THR A 90 -7.97 -9.12 9.57
N ASN A 91 -8.54 -10.02 8.76
CA ASN A 91 -9.05 -9.77 7.40
C ASN A 91 -7.99 -9.48 6.31
N GLY A 92 -6.70 -9.55 6.62
CA GLY A 92 -5.62 -9.28 5.66
C GLY A 92 -5.70 -7.90 5.00
N VAL A 93 -5.05 -7.78 3.83
CA VAL A 93 -5.04 -6.60 2.96
C VAL A 93 -5.59 -7.00 1.59
N SER A 94 -6.60 -6.27 1.12
CA SER A 94 -7.38 -6.56 -0.09
C SER A 94 -7.48 -5.37 -1.05
N ASP A 95 -6.54 -4.43 -0.97
CA ASP A 95 -6.48 -3.24 -1.83
C ASP A 95 -5.96 -3.53 -3.25
N GLY A 96 -5.49 -4.75 -3.51
CA GLY A 96 -4.92 -5.16 -4.79
C GLY A 96 -3.51 -4.65 -5.03
N SER A 97 -2.90 -3.97 -4.06
CA SER A 97 -1.55 -3.42 -4.17
C SER A 97 -0.46 -4.44 -3.87
N TRP A 98 -0.82 -5.58 -3.26
CA TRP A 98 0.10 -6.65 -2.89
C TRP A 98 -0.06 -7.89 -3.76
N THR A 99 1.06 -8.51 -4.10
CA THR A 99 1.14 -9.76 -4.85
C THR A 99 2.05 -10.72 -4.10
N ARG A 100 1.62 -11.97 -3.91
CA ARG A 100 2.47 -13.00 -3.33
C ARG A 100 3.34 -13.62 -4.44
N VAL A 101 4.65 -13.51 -4.32
CA VAL A 101 5.60 -14.11 -5.27
C VAL A 101 5.93 -15.55 -4.87
N SER A 102 6.09 -15.78 -3.56
CA SER A 102 6.31 -17.09 -2.95
C SER A 102 5.85 -17.08 -1.49
N ASP A 103 6.00 -18.21 -0.79
CA ASP A 103 5.72 -18.34 0.66
C ASP A 103 6.44 -17.28 1.51
N THR A 104 7.59 -16.80 1.03
CA THR A 104 8.49 -15.88 1.74
C THR A 104 8.75 -14.59 0.97
N ALA A 105 8.04 -14.30 -0.11
CA ALA A 105 8.28 -13.11 -0.93
C ALA A 105 6.97 -12.48 -1.40
N TYR A 106 6.90 -11.16 -1.26
CA TYR A 106 5.75 -10.34 -1.58
C TYR A 106 6.20 -9.14 -2.39
N GLU A 107 5.39 -8.70 -3.33
CA GLU A 107 5.62 -7.49 -4.11
C GLU A 107 4.53 -6.48 -3.81
N PHE A 108 4.91 -5.22 -3.70
CA PHE A 108 3.99 -4.10 -3.70
C PHE A 108 4.16 -3.29 -4.99
N ASP A 109 3.05 -3.03 -5.67
CA ASP A 109 3.00 -2.15 -6.84
C ASP A 109 2.87 -0.69 -6.40
N ASP A 110 3.96 0.06 -6.49
CA ASP A 110 4.02 1.51 -6.25
C ASP A 110 4.12 2.33 -7.54
N GLY A 111 3.73 1.73 -8.66
CA GLY A 111 3.89 2.30 -9.99
C GLY A 111 5.33 2.27 -10.52
N THR A 112 6.29 1.74 -9.77
CA THR A 112 7.65 1.48 -10.28
C THR A 112 7.75 0.12 -10.98
N ASN A 113 8.68 0.01 -11.92
CA ASN A 113 8.97 -1.23 -12.63
C ASN A 113 10.50 -1.48 -12.61
N PRO A 114 10.99 -2.51 -11.91
CA PRO A 114 10.21 -3.56 -11.21
C PRO A 114 9.52 -3.06 -9.92
N PRO A 115 8.43 -3.71 -9.47
CA PRO A 115 7.78 -3.44 -8.19
C PRO A 115 8.71 -3.64 -6.99
N VAL A 116 8.32 -3.12 -5.83
CA VAL A 116 9.09 -3.26 -4.59
C VAL A 116 8.87 -4.65 -3.99
N THR A 117 9.93 -5.43 -3.84
CA THR A 117 9.87 -6.77 -3.24
C THR A 117 10.24 -6.75 -1.76
N PHE A 118 9.45 -7.44 -0.95
CA PHE A 118 9.66 -7.72 0.46
C PHE A 118 9.87 -9.23 0.66
N SER A 119 10.87 -9.59 1.46
CA SER A 119 11.19 -10.94 1.87
C SER A 119 10.80 -11.17 3.32
N TYR A 120 10.24 -12.34 3.60
CA TYR A 120 9.92 -12.84 4.93
C TYR A 120 10.89 -13.95 5.34
N ASP A 121 11.56 -13.80 6.47
CA ASP A 121 12.41 -14.84 7.05
C ASP A 121 11.68 -15.54 8.20
N GLN A 122 11.29 -16.81 7.97
CA GLN A 122 10.57 -17.64 8.95
C GLN A 122 11.39 -17.98 10.20
N SER A 123 12.72 -17.88 10.14
CA SER A 123 13.59 -18.20 11.27
C SER A 123 13.75 -17.01 12.23
N THR A 124 13.78 -15.79 11.69
CA THR A 124 13.98 -14.56 12.45
C THR A 124 12.68 -13.78 12.68
N GLY A 125 11.66 -14.02 11.86
CA GLY A 125 10.41 -13.24 11.82
C GLY A 125 10.57 -11.89 11.15
N GLU A 126 11.69 -11.65 10.44
CA GLU A 126 11.94 -10.40 9.75
C GLU A 126 11.14 -10.31 8.45
N PHE A 127 10.60 -9.12 8.18
CA PHE A 127 9.89 -8.80 6.94
C PHE A 127 10.45 -7.48 6.40
N GLN A 128 11.15 -7.51 5.26
CA GLN A 128 11.85 -6.35 4.71
C GLN A 128 12.04 -6.40 3.20
#